data_AF-A0A7T6XVA8-F1
#
_entry.id   AF-A0A7T6XVA8-F1
#
_cell.length_a   1.000
_cell.length_b   1.000
_cell.length_c   1.000
_cell.angle_alpha   90.00
_cell.angle_beta   90.00
_cell.angle_gamma   90.00
#
_symmetry.space_group_name_H-M   'P 1'
#
loop_
_entity.id
_entity.type
_entity.pdbx_description
1 polymer ?
#
loop_
_entity_poly.entity_id
_entity_poly.type
_entity_poly.pdbx_seq_one_letter_code
_entity_poly.pdbx_strand_id
1 'polypeptide(L)'
;MSAAKTSKGTLDSQDAILFSGAFDESLSWGMDQESERARLACKMAENEWEGRIDGVLRMEAGFEIILCDFERDLTPVRITQAKQSSETQRGHPGNRNHGDRDDPRKEGDGKYHSGHSPRNEEDVRKGHGRGGPGSNPNLSRWMRAITAHYNGIGGNRVSLNYNHFVTAFSHNIELFQDNSTLPRLTSVSPAITDMVVTRYSKELSYFVSGSIDSIEHLYAEIERVLSPFVDYSERDDVAEIERCATQFLSSSSLEDGDVAAQAVHGVARRICSSLIEARKEKGLDSAVQIIQNLVLYLDWATWKECRGCAANEICVVPIWPMGSIQDYNNPQCKDASNPYDESEESYWGGMHS
;
A
#
# COMPACT_ATOMS: atom_id res chain seq x y z
N MET A 1 0.81 1.52 0.46
CA MET A 1 2.01 2.40 0.53
C MET A 1 1.54 3.84 0.53
N SER A 2 1.86 4.63 1.56
CA SER A 2 1.41 6.02 1.74
C SER A 2 2.32 7.07 1.09
N ALA A 3 3.45 6.65 0.50
CA ALA A 3 4.41 7.52 -0.18
C ALA A 3 4.64 7.11 -1.64
N ALA A 4 3.73 6.30 -2.20
CA ALA A 4 3.74 5.94 -3.61
C ALA A 4 3.47 7.19 -4.47
N LYS A 5 4.38 7.49 -5.40
CA LYS A 5 4.35 8.70 -6.24
C LYS A 5 3.44 8.46 -7.44
N THR A 6 2.12 8.41 -7.21
CA THR A 6 1.10 8.07 -8.20
C THR A 6 -0.19 8.83 -7.96
N SER A 7 -1.04 8.92 -8.97
CA SER A 7 -2.41 9.47 -8.89
C SER A 7 -3.45 8.50 -8.33
N LYS A 8 -3.02 7.41 -7.68
CA LYS A 8 -3.94 6.42 -7.06
C LYS A 8 -4.42 6.81 -5.66
N GLY A 9 -4.31 8.08 -5.25
CA GLY A 9 -4.76 8.49 -3.92
C GLY A 9 -3.72 8.34 -2.81
N THR A 10 -2.56 7.74 -3.11
CA THR A 10 -1.57 7.35 -2.10
C THR A 10 -0.90 8.55 -1.43
N LEU A 11 -0.75 9.66 -2.15
CA LEU A 11 -0.29 10.95 -1.62
C LEU A 11 -1.45 11.92 -1.35
N ASP A 12 -2.58 11.75 -2.03
CA ASP A 12 -3.72 12.67 -1.95
C ASP A 12 -4.25 12.83 -0.53
N SER A 13 -4.29 11.73 0.25
CA SER A 13 -4.67 11.80 1.66
C SER A 13 -3.68 12.65 2.47
N GLN A 14 -2.39 12.56 2.18
CA GLN A 14 -1.36 13.38 2.83
C GLN A 14 -1.48 14.84 2.40
N ASP A 15 -1.62 15.11 1.11
CA ASP A 15 -1.61 16.45 0.56
C ASP A 15 -2.92 17.20 0.87
N ALA A 16 -4.07 16.53 0.78
CA ALA A 16 -5.38 17.14 1.06
C ALA A 16 -5.65 17.28 2.56
N ILE A 17 -5.36 16.25 3.37
CA ILE A 17 -5.72 16.26 4.81
C ILE A 17 -4.66 17.00 5.63
N LEU A 18 -3.36 16.72 5.40
CA LEU A 18 -2.30 17.29 6.22
C LEU A 18 -1.84 18.65 5.68
N PHE A 19 -1.82 18.83 4.36
CA PHE A 19 -1.23 20.01 3.74
C PHE A 19 -2.25 20.92 3.05
N SER A 20 -3.55 20.69 3.25
CA SER A 20 -4.63 21.52 2.72
C SER A 20 -4.54 21.78 1.21
N GLY A 21 -4.03 20.81 0.44
CA GLY A 21 -3.85 20.94 -1.01
C GLY A 21 -2.70 21.87 -1.42
N ALA A 22 -1.67 22.02 -0.58
CA ALA A 22 -0.50 22.86 -0.88
C ALA A 22 0.34 22.42 -2.10
N PHE A 23 0.02 21.27 -2.70
CA PHE A 23 0.77 20.66 -3.79
C PHE A 23 -0.08 20.59 -5.06
N ASP A 24 0.51 20.98 -6.19
CA ASP A 24 -0.08 20.87 -7.52
C ASP A 24 0.31 19.53 -8.15
N GLU A 25 -0.68 18.69 -8.45
CA GLU A 25 -0.52 17.38 -9.11
C GLU A 25 0.17 17.50 -10.47
N SER A 26 0.10 18.65 -11.14
CA SER A 26 0.61 18.86 -12.50
C SER A 26 2.14 19.02 -12.58
N LEU A 27 2.83 19.19 -11.44
CA LEU A 27 4.29 19.37 -11.39
C LEU A 27 4.98 18.10 -10.86
N SER A 28 5.41 17.24 -11.80
CA SER A 28 6.34 16.13 -11.53
C SER A 28 5.81 15.03 -10.59
N TRP A 29 4.50 14.74 -10.58
CA TRP A 29 3.89 13.57 -9.90
C TRP A 29 4.43 13.26 -8.48
N GLY A 30 4.81 14.31 -7.74
CA GLY A 30 5.42 14.19 -6.40
C GLY A 30 6.89 13.72 -6.34
N MET A 31 7.58 13.45 -7.46
CA MET A 31 8.99 13.02 -7.47
C MET A 31 9.94 14.07 -6.91
N ASP A 32 9.70 15.35 -7.22
CA ASP A 32 10.57 16.46 -6.79
C ASP A 32 10.09 17.17 -5.51
N GLN A 33 8.91 16.80 -5.00
CA GLN A 33 8.24 17.52 -3.91
C GLN A 33 8.42 16.85 -2.54
N GLU A 34 9.17 15.75 -2.48
CA GLU A 34 9.30 14.94 -1.27
C GLU A 34 9.95 15.69 -0.10
N SER A 35 10.99 16.48 -0.41
CA SER A 35 11.65 17.35 0.58
C SER A 35 10.69 18.40 1.15
N GLU A 36 9.78 18.93 0.33
CA GLU A 36 8.83 19.94 0.78
C GLU A 36 7.73 19.32 1.64
N ARG A 37 7.24 18.11 1.30
CA ARG A 37 6.33 17.35 2.18
C ARG A 37 6.96 17.06 3.53
N ALA A 38 8.23 16.64 3.56
CA ALA A 38 8.96 16.45 4.81
C ALA A 38 9.05 17.75 5.64
N ARG A 39 9.31 18.90 4.99
CA ARG A 39 9.37 20.20 5.63
C ARG A 39 8.03 20.64 6.23
N LEU A 40 6.93 20.47 5.48
CA LEU A 40 5.58 20.80 5.97
C LEU A 40 5.16 19.87 7.11
N ALA A 41 5.47 18.58 7.04
CA ALA A 41 5.23 17.64 8.13
C ALA A 41 5.93 18.08 9.43
N CYS A 42 7.19 18.51 9.35
CA CYS A 42 7.92 19.01 10.51
C CYS A 42 7.39 20.34 11.04
N LYS A 43 6.94 21.23 10.15
CA LYS A 43 6.26 22.47 10.57
C LYS A 43 4.97 22.17 11.33
N MET A 44 4.18 21.19 10.88
CA MET A 44 2.99 20.76 11.60
C MET A 44 3.33 20.17 12.97
N ALA A 45 4.36 19.32 13.04
CA ALA A 45 4.82 18.73 14.30
C ALA A 45 5.20 19.79 15.34
N GLU A 46 5.89 20.84 14.91
CA GLU A 46 6.25 21.96 15.77
C GLU A 46 5.05 22.83 16.17
N ASN A 47 4.21 23.23 15.21
CA ASN A 47 3.22 24.30 15.43
C ASN A 47 1.84 23.79 15.84
N GLU A 48 1.30 22.78 15.15
CA GLU A 48 -0.05 22.25 15.40
C GLU A 48 -0.04 21.23 16.55
N TRP A 49 1.05 20.46 16.63
CA TRP A 49 1.22 19.46 17.67
C TRP A 49 2.11 19.92 18.82
N GLU A 50 2.57 21.17 18.81
CA GLU A 50 3.36 21.79 19.89
C GLU A 50 4.60 20.98 20.29
N GLY A 51 5.24 20.33 19.31
CA GLY A 51 6.41 19.48 19.53
C GLY A 51 6.11 18.14 20.22
N ARG A 52 4.84 17.72 20.32
CA ARG A 52 4.45 16.43 20.94
C ARG A 52 4.85 15.21 20.11
N ILE A 53 5.28 15.39 18.86
CA ILE A 53 5.88 14.33 18.06
C ILE A 53 7.19 14.81 17.43
N ASP A 54 8.15 13.88 17.29
CA ASP A 54 9.51 14.18 16.81
C ASP A 54 9.64 14.08 15.28
N GLY A 55 8.67 13.47 14.61
CA GLY A 55 8.75 13.17 13.19
C GLY A 55 7.59 12.32 12.67
N VAL A 56 7.68 11.92 11.40
CA VAL A 56 6.65 11.13 10.70
C VAL A 56 7.26 9.88 10.08
N LEU A 57 6.54 8.76 10.21
CA LEU A 57 6.82 7.50 9.53
C LEU A 57 5.88 7.35 8.34
N ARG A 58 6.40 6.97 7.16
CA ARG A 58 5.59 6.72 5.96
C ARG A 58 6.00 5.44 5.27
N MET A 59 5.08 4.87 4.49
CA MET A 59 5.27 3.59 3.81
C MET A 59 5.53 3.79 2.31
N GLU A 60 6.71 3.42 1.85
CA GLU A 60 7.12 3.34 0.44
C GLU A 60 7.33 1.86 0.07
N ALA A 61 8.36 1.50 -0.71
CA ALA A 61 8.74 0.11 -0.92
C ALA A 61 9.19 -0.57 0.39
N GLY A 62 9.74 0.22 1.32
CA GLY A 62 9.88 -0.11 2.73
C GLY A 62 9.19 0.96 3.58
N PHE A 63 9.86 1.48 4.60
CA PHE A 63 9.41 2.66 5.34
C PHE A 63 10.44 3.78 5.27
N GLU A 64 9.95 5.01 5.35
CA GLU A 64 10.75 6.23 5.45
C GLU A 64 10.48 6.86 6.82
N ILE A 65 11.55 7.24 7.53
CA ILE A 65 11.46 8.04 8.75
C ILE A 65 11.88 9.46 8.41
N ILE A 66 10.98 10.41 8.64
CA ILE A 66 11.28 11.84 8.62
C ILE A 66 11.40 12.27 10.09
N LEU A 67 12.62 12.41 10.58
CA LEU A 67 12.90 12.98 11.89
C LEU A 67 13.15 14.49 11.74
N CYS A 68 12.46 15.30 12.54
CA CYS A 68 12.44 16.74 12.33
C CYS A 68 13.65 17.46 12.95
N ASP A 69 14.22 16.93 14.03
CA ASP A 69 15.43 17.47 14.64
C ASP A 69 16.38 16.35 15.11
N PHE A 70 17.43 16.11 14.33
CA PHE A 70 18.42 15.08 14.65
C PHE A 70 19.27 15.42 15.87
N GLU A 71 19.57 16.70 16.11
CA GLU A 71 20.45 17.11 17.21
C GLU A 71 19.73 17.02 18.56
N ARG A 72 18.44 17.34 18.56
CA ARG A 72 17.58 17.20 19.73
C ARG A 72 17.28 15.74 20.06
N ASP A 73 16.96 14.93 19.04
CA ASP A 73 16.31 13.63 19.25
C ASP A 73 17.27 12.43 19.17
N LEU A 74 18.49 12.61 18.64
CA LEU A 74 19.48 11.54 18.53
C LEU A 74 20.81 11.90 19.21
N THR A 75 21.37 10.93 19.93
CA THR A 75 22.74 11.02 20.45
C THR A 75 23.70 10.26 19.53
N PRO A 76 24.68 10.93 18.89
CA PRO A 76 25.66 10.26 18.05
C PRO A 76 26.52 9.30 18.87
N VAL A 77 26.39 7.99 18.61
CA VAL A 77 27.23 6.96 19.24
C VAL A 77 28.50 6.72 18.42
N ARG A 78 28.37 6.65 17.09
CA ARG A 78 29.47 6.34 16.17
C ARG A 78 29.15 6.77 14.75
N ILE A 79 30.13 7.38 14.07
CA ILE A 79 30.08 7.69 12.63
C ILE A 79 31.06 6.77 11.91
N THR A 80 30.58 6.06 10.89
CA THR A 80 31.41 5.15 10.08
C THR A 80 31.31 5.54 8.61
N GLN A 81 32.45 5.68 7.93
CA GLN A 81 32.50 6.01 6.51
C GLN A 81 31.98 4.84 5.66
N ALA A 82 31.02 5.10 4.78
CA ALA A 82 30.55 4.13 3.79
C ALA A 82 31.51 4.04 2.60
N LYS A 83 31.48 2.89 1.90
CA LYS A 83 32.28 2.69 0.68
C LYS A 83 31.93 3.76 -0.36
N GLN A 84 32.92 4.53 -0.81
CA GLN A 84 32.71 5.51 -1.87
C GLN A 84 32.26 4.80 -3.15
N SER A 85 31.16 5.26 -3.74
CA SER A 85 30.84 4.94 -5.13
C SER A 85 31.89 5.62 -6.01
N SER A 86 32.56 4.87 -6.89
CA SER A 86 33.44 5.46 -7.88
C SER A 86 32.60 6.32 -8.84
N GLU A 87 32.57 7.64 -8.62
CA GLU A 87 32.06 8.60 -9.58
C GLU A 87 32.99 8.59 -10.81
N THR A 88 32.66 7.75 -11.79
CA THR A 88 33.13 7.92 -13.15
C THR A 88 31.92 7.79 -14.06
N GLN A 89 31.66 8.85 -14.83
CA GLN A 89 30.57 9.04 -15.80
C GLN A 89 29.26 9.68 -15.31
N ARG A 90 29.33 10.87 -14.72
CA ARG A 90 28.32 11.91 -14.97
C ARG A 90 29.03 13.15 -15.51
N GLY A 91 29.15 13.21 -16.83
CA GLY A 91 29.64 14.41 -17.52
C GLY A 91 28.73 15.60 -17.17
N HIS A 92 29.32 16.64 -16.62
CA HIS A 92 28.67 17.94 -16.41
C HIS A 92 28.14 18.48 -17.75
N PRO A 93 26.95 19.13 -17.79
CA PRO A 93 26.53 19.88 -18.97
C PRO A 93 27.43 21.12 -19.08
N GLY A 94 28.33 21.10 -20.06
CA GLY A 94 29.19 22.23 -20.39
C GLY A 94 28.37 23.45 -20.83
N ASN A 95 28.58 24.55 -20.11
CA ASN A 95 28.09 25.89 -20.38
C ASN A 95 28.52 26.33 -21.80
N ARG A 96 27.58 26.48 -22.74
CA ARG A 96 27.88 27.03 -24.07
C ARG A 96 27.81 28.55 -24.01
N ASN A 97 28.97 29.17 -23.83
CA ASN A 97 29.15 30.59 -24.08
C ASN A 97 29.00 30.90 -25.58
N HIS A 98 28.19 31.91 -25.87
CA HIS A 98 28.22 32.66 -27.11
C HIS A 98 29.60 33.32 -27.28
N GLY A 99 30.18 33.22 -28.47
CA GLY A 99 31.40 33.94 -28.82
C GLY A 99 31.80 33.72 -30.28
N ASP A 100 31.55 34.75 -31.08
CA ASP A 100 32.19 35.17 -32.33
C ASP A 100 32.52 34.16 -33.44
N ARG A 101 31.85 34.42 -34.57
CA ARG A 101 32.29 34.09 -35.92
C ARG A 101 33.45 35.00 -36.28
N ASP A 102 34.51 34.45 -36.85
CA ASP A 102 35.20 35.06 -37.98
C ASP A 102 36.01 34.04 -38.80
N ASP A 103 35.74 34.09 -40.11
CA ASP A 103 36.64 33.80 -41.26
C ASP A 103 36.88 32.34 -41.77
N PRO A 104 37.39 32.13 -43.01
CA PRO A 104 36.52 31.98 -44.19
C PRO A 104 36.78 30.74 -45.09
N ARG A 105 35.76 30.45 -45.91
CA ARG A 105 35.71 29.94 -47.31
C ARG A 105 36.88 29.16 -47.96
N LYS A 106 36.42 28.14 -48.74
CA LYS A 106 36.95 27.57 -50.03
C LYS A 106 38.08 26.54 -49.89
N GLU A 107 38.24 25.50 -50.72
CA GLU A 107 37.67 25.09 -52.03
C GLU A 107 38.06 23.62 -52.32
N GLY A 108 37.34 22.96 -53.23
CA GLY A 108 37.81 21.78 -54.02
C GLY A 108 37.60 20.40 -53.36
N ASP A 109 37.14 19.34 -54.01
CA ASP A 109 36.85 19.08 -55.41
C ASP A 109 35.86 17.90 -55.50
N GLY A 110 34.94 17.96 -56.46
CA GLY A 110 34.07 16.84 -56.81
C GLY A 110 34.65 15.96 -57.91
N LYS A 111 34.33 14.66 -57.89
CA LYS A 111 34.27 13.80 -59.10
C LYS A 111 33.49 12.48 -58.85
N TYR A 112 32.26 12.47 -59.37
CA TYR A 112 31.63 11.50 -60.28
C TYR A 112 31.62 9.96 -60.10
N HIS A 113 30.37 9.45 -60.11
CA HIS A 113 29.78 8.32 -60.88
C HIS A 113 29.77 6.84 -60.39
N SER A 114 28.54 6.41 -60.01
CA SER A 114 27.72 5.25 -60.42
C SER A 114 28.26 3.80 -60.41
N GLY A 115 27.47 2.88 -59.82
CA GLY A 115 27.50 1.44 -60.11
C GLY A 115 26.63 0.61 -59.15
N HIS A 116 25.82 -0.30 -59.68
CA HIS A 116 24.79 -1.10 -58.99
C HIS A 116 25.32 -2.24 -58.09
N SER A 117 24.49 -2.59 -57.09
CA SER A 117 24.26 -3.82 -56.28
C SER A 117 24.81 -5.18 -56.77
N PRO A 118 24.75 -6.30 -55.96
CA PRO A 118 24.21 -6.49 -54.60
C PRO A 118 25.14 -7.27 -53.63
N ARG A 119 24.93 -7.21 -52.31
CA ARG A 119 25.29 -8.32 -51.40
C ARG A 119 24.66 -8.22 -50.00
N ASN A 120 24.38 -9.41 -49.49
CA ASN A 120 23.66 -9.76 -48.28
C ASN A 120 24.36 -9.38 -46.97
N GLU A 121 23.49 -9.21 -45.97
CA GLU A 121 23.60 -9.67 -44.57
C GLU A 121 24.53 -8.97 -43.57
N GLU A 122 23.94 -8.80 -42.38
CA GLU A 122 24.52 -8.40 -41.09
C GLU A 122 24.85 -6.92 -40.89
N ASP A 123 23.84 -6.14 -40.47
CA ASP A 123 23.96 -5.36 -39.23
C ASP A 123 22.58 -4.83 -38.81
N VAL A 124 21.95 -5.56 -37.88
CA VAL A 124 20.75 -5.12 -37.16
C VAL A 124 21.12 -3.87 -36.36
N ARG A 125 20.62 -2.71 -36.81
CA ARG A 125 20.55 -1.50 -36.01
C ARG A 125 19.67 -1.78 -34.78
N LYS A 126 20.27 -2.22 -33.68
CA LYS A 126 19.65 -2.11 -32.35
C LYS A 126 19.72 -0.65 -31.93
N GLY A 127 18.59 0.04 -32.12
CA GLY A 127 18.29 1.28 -31.42
C GLY A 127 18.48 1.09 -29.92
N HIS A 128 19.02 2.13 -29.28
CA HIS A 128 19.28 2.16 -27.84
C HIS A 128 17.96 2.15 -27.05
N GLY A 129 17.42 0.96 -26.80
CA GLY A 129 16.60 0.69 -25.63
C GLY A 129 17.52 0.52 -24.43
N ARG A 130 17.37 1.39 -23.43
CA ARG A 130 18.01 1.30 -22.11
C ARG A 130 16.86 1.12 -21.10
N GLY A 131 16.70 0.05 -20.34
CA GLY A 131 17.32 -1.28 -20.32
C GLY A 131 16.45 -2.15 -19.42
N GLY A 132 16.05 -3.32 -19.89
CA GLY A 132 15.35 -4.32 -19.07
C GLY A 132 16.35 -5.03 -18.14
N PRO A 133 15.99 -5.35 -16.88
CA PRO A 133 16.90 -6.00 -15.96
C PRO A 133 16.87 -7.52 -16.16
N GLY A 134 17.73 -8.03 -17.02
CA GLY A 134 18.22 -9.40 -16.89
C GLY A 134 19.08 -9.53 -15.63
N SER A 135 18.61 -10.32 -14.66
CA SER A 135 19.34 -10.85 -13.49
C SER A 135 20.38 -9.91 -12.84
N ASN A 136 19.91 -8.84 -12.18
CA ASN A 136 20.76 -8.02 -11.32
C ASN A 136 20.81 -8.63 -9.90
N PRO A 137 21.95 -9.16 -9.41
CA PRO A 137 22.06 -9.69 -8.04
C PRO A 137 21.75 -8.63 -6.96
N ASN A 138 21.82 -7.33 -7.29
CA ASN A 138 21.37 -6.26 -6.41
C ASN A 138 19.84 -6.16 -6.33
N LEU A 139 19.11 -6.48 -7.40
CA LEU A 139 17.64 -6.45 -7.41
C LEU A 139 17.07 -7.56 -6.52
N SER A 140 17.56 -8.79 -6.67
CA SER A 140 17.12 -9.91 -5.80
C SER A 140 17.36 -9.62 -4.32
N ARG A 141 18.52 -9.05 -3.97
CA ARG A 141 18.84 -8.64 -2.60
C ARG A 141 17.95 -7.51 -2.11
N TRP A 142 17.74 -6.49 -2.93
CA TRP A 142 16.88 -5.36 -2.60
C TRP A 142 15.43 -5.81 -2.42
N MET A 143 14.88 -6.60 -3.36
CA MET A 143 13.55 -7.19 -3.28
C MET A 143 13.38 -7.99 -2.00
N ARG A 144 14.31 -8.90 -1.68
CA ARG A 144 14.27 -9.64 -0.41
C ARG A 144 14.34 -8.74 0.82
N ALA A 145 15.11 -7.65 0.77
CA ALA A 145 15.23 -6.73 1.89
C ALA A 145 13.93 -5.97 2.15
N ILE A 146 13.33 -5.41 1.09
CA ILE A 146 12.07 -4.66 1.23
C ILE A 146 10.88 -5.58 1.53
N THR A 147 10.86 -6.82 0.99
CA THR A 147 9.77 -7.77 1.23
C THR A 147 9.95 -8.65 2.46
N ALA A 148 11.12 -8.71 3.07
CA ALA A 148 11.31 -9.38 4.36
C ALA A 148 10.36 -8.82 5.44
N HIS A 149 9.99 -7.54 5.33
CA HIS A 149 9.02 -6.89 6.20
C HIS A 149 7.58 -7.38 5.98
N TYR A 150 7.23 -7.79 4.75
CA TYR A 150 5.92 -8.33 4.40
C TYR A 150 5.76 -9.81 4.80
N ASN A 151 6.86 -10.53 5.06
CA ASN A 151 6.85 -11.94 5.48
C ASN A 151 6.99 -12.14 7.00
N GLY A 152 6.57 -11.16 7.82
CA GLY A 152 6.55 -11.28 9.29
C GLY A 152 7.92 -11.22 9.98
N ILE A 153 9.05 -11.15 9.26
CA ILE A 153 10.37 -10.91 9.87
C ILE A 153 10.50 -9.41 10.18
N GLY A 154 10.17 -9.06 11.42
CA GLY A 154 10.04 -7.66 11.87
C GLY A 154 8.60 -7.16 11.87
N GLY A 155 7.70 -7.76 11.06
CA GLY A 155 6.26 -7.48 11.07
C GLY A 155 5.55 -7.83 12.40
N ASN A 156 6.14 -8.72 13.21
CA ASN A 156 5.64 -9.02 14.56
C ASN A 156 6.14 -8.03 15.62
N ARG A 157 7.03 -7.08 15.28
CA ARG A 157 7.52 -6.05 16.21
C ARG A 157 6.67 -4.78 16.16
N VAL A 158 5.99 -4.55 15.04
CA VAL A 158 4.95 -3.53 14.85
C VAL A 158 3.96 -4.10 13.82
N SER A 159 2.73 -4.39 14.26
CA SER A 159 1.61 -4.76 13.38
C SER A 159 0.70 -3.54 13.22
N LEU A 160 0.57 -3.02 11.99
CA LEU A 160 -0.35 -1.94 11.66
C LEU A 160 -1.54 -2.53 10.91
N ASN A 161 -2.73 -2.37 11.50
CA ASN A 161 -4.00 -2.76 10.90
C ASN A 161 -4.52 -1.61 10.04
N TYR A 162 -4.62 -1.84 8.72
CA TYR A 162 -4.89 -0.80 7.72
C TYR A 162 -6.34 -0.74 7.24
N ASN A 163 -7.22 -1.62 7.71
CA ASN A 163 -8.47 -1.86 6.99
C ASN A 163 -9.50 -0.73 7.16
N HIS A 164 -9.34 0.19 8.14
CA HIS A 164 -10.13 1.42 8.29
C HIS A 164 -9.37 2.50 9.08
N PHE A 165 -8.33 3.11 8.51
CA PHE A 165 -7.55 4.11 9.23
C PHE A 165 -8.38 5.38 9.51
N VAL A 166 -8.80 5.55 10.77
CA VAL A 166 -9.37 6.78 11.31
C VAL A 166 -8.27 7.44 12.13
N THR A 167 -7.86 8.66 11.75
CA THR A 167 -6.91 9.42 12.56
C THR A 167 -7.68 10.18 13.62
N ALA A 168 -7.50 9.84 14.90
CA ALA A 168 -8.16 10.60 15.95
C ALA A 168 -7.65 12.06 16.03
N PHE A 169 -6.52 12.38 15.39
CA PHE A 169 -6.05 13.76 15.23
C PHE A 169 -6.96 14.62 14.33
N SER A 170 -7.79 14.02 13.46
CA SER A 170 -8.76 14.76 12.64
C SER A 170 -10.13 14.88 13.28
N HIS A 171 -10.29 14.41 14.52
CA HIS A 171 -11.55 14.43 15.25
C HIS A 171 -11.39 15.19 16.57
N ASN A 172 -12.48 15.76 17.06
CA ASN A 172 -12.48 16.53 18.31
C ASN A 172 -12.50 15.57 19.52
N ILE A 173 -11.42 14.81 19.70
CA ILE A 173 -11.23 13.81 20.76
C ILE A 173 -9.95 14.18 21.52
N GLU A 174 -10.02 14.23 22.85
CA GLU A 174 -8.85 14.52 23.70
C GLU A 174 -7.93 13.29 23.77
N LEU A 175 -6.85 13.31 22.99
CA LEU A 175 -5.87 12.21 22.91
C LEU A 175 -4.81 12.23 24.02
N PHE A 176 -4.75 13.29 24.82
CA PHE A 176 -3.69 13.52 25.81
C PHE A 176 -4.28 13.68 27.22
N GLN A 177 -5.21 12.79 27.56
CA GLN A 177 -5.82 12.75 28.88
C GLN A 177 -4.78 12.47 29.97
N ASP A 178 -5.06 12.91 31.19
CA ASP A 178 -4.24 12.67 32.39
C ASP A 178 -2.76 13.12 32.27
N ASN A 179 -2.50 14.18 31.48
CA ASN A 179 -1.15 14.67 31.18
C ASN A 179 -0.23 13.62 30.52
N SER A 180 -0.81 12.69 29.74
CA SER A 180 -0.01 11.74 28.96
C SER A 180 0.87 12.48 27.95
N THR A 181 2.16 12.12 27.88
CA THR A 181 3.10 12.64 26.88
C THR A 181 2.94 11.99 25.51
N LEU A 182 2.12 10.93 25.41
CA LEU A 182 1.83 10.21 24.17
C LEU A 182 0.32 10.21 23.92
N PRO A 183 -0.12 10.32 22.65
CA PRO A 183 -1.53 10.23 22.29
C PRO A 183 -2.09 8.84 22.61
N ARG A 184 -3.27 8.76 23.25
CA ARG A 184 -3.94 7.52 23.65
C ARG A 184 -5.41 7.56 23.21
N LEU A 185 -5.81 6.57 22.42
CA LEU A 185 -7.22 6.21 22.24
C LEU A 185 -7.62 5.26 23.37
N THR A 186 -8.33 5.77 24.36
CA THR A 186 -8.71 5.02 25.56
C THR A 186 -10.14 4.53 25.46
N SER A 187 -10.37 3.30 24.99
CA SER A 187 -11.72 2.68 24.92
C SER A 187 -11.81 1.38 24.11
N VAL A 188 -10.93 1.16 23.13
CA VAL A 188 -10.90 -0.07 22.32
C VAL A 188 -9.48 -0.65 22.25
N SER A 189 -9.32 -1.87 22.75
CA SER A 189 -8.07 -2.61 22.58
C SER A 189 -7.92 -3.04 21.11
N PRO A 190 -6.74 -2.91 20.48
CA PRO A 190 -6.45 -3.49 19.17
C PRO A 190 -6.83 -4.98 19.06
N ALA A 191 -6.81 -5.68 20.20
CA ALA A 191 -7.24 -7.08 20.29
C ALA A 191 -8.70 -7.30 19.84
N ILE A 192 -9.61 -6.32 20.01
CA ILE A 192 -11.00 -6.46 19.58
C ILE A 192 -11.11 -6.51 18.06
N THR A 193 -10.42 -5.59 17.36
CA THR A 193 -10.36 -5.61 15.91
C THR A 193 -9.71 -6.90 15.40
N ASP A 194 -8.63 -7.35 16.05
CA ASP A 194 -7.98 -8.61 15.70
C ASP A 194 -8.89 -9.82 15.90
N MET A 195 -9.73 -9.83 16.96
CA MET A 195 -10.73 -10.88 17.19
C MET A 195 -11.78 -10.91 16.07
N VAL A 196 -12.28 -9.76 15.62
CA VAL A 196 -13.24 -9.68 14.50
C VAL A 196 -12.61 -10.19 13.21
N VAL A 197 -11.42 -9.68 12.83
CA VAL A 197 -10.72 -10.11 11.62
C VAL A 197 -10.41 -11.61 11.67
N THR A 198 -9.89 -12.09 12.79
CA THR A 198 -9.53 -13.51 12.97
C THR A 198 -10.75 -14.43 12.84
N ARG A 199 -11.92 -14.00 13.33
CA ARG A 199 -13.14 -14.82 13.31
C ARG A 199 -13.83 -14.91 11.96
N TYR A 200 -13.70 -13.89 11.11
CA TYR A 200 -14.47 -13.81 9.87
C TYR A 200 -13.61 -13.87 8.60
N SER A 201 -12.31 -13.56 8.66
CA SER A 201 -11.50 -13.38 7.45
C SER A 201 -11.43 -14.66 6.62
N LYS A 202 -11.15 -15.79 7.25
CA LYS A 202 -11.00 -17.08 6.54
C LYS A 202 -12.33 -17.57 5.99
N GLU A 203 -13.40 -17.41 6.76
CA GLU A 203 -14.76 -17.78 6.42
C GLU A 203 -15.26 -17.01 5.20
N LEU A 204 -15.17 -15.67 5.23
CA LEU A 204 -15.59 -14.83 4.11
C LEU A 204 -14.79 -15.12 2.84
N SER A 205 -13.46 -15.29 2.98
CA SER A 205 -12.60 -15.69 1.86
C SER A 205 -12.99 -17.06 1.30
N TYR A 206 -13.33 -18.02 2.15
CA TYR A 206 -13.80 -19.34 1.74
C TYR A 206 -15.13 -19.26 0.96
N PHE A 207 -16.09 -18.46 1.43
CA PHE A 207 -17.40 -18.32 0.78
C PHE A 207 -17.31 -17.78 -0.64
N VAL A 208 -16.29 -16.94 -0.93
CA VAL A 208 -16.08 -16.34 -2.26
C VAL A 208 -14.98 -17.03 -3.08
N SER A 209 -14.40 -18.12 -2.56
CA SER A 209 -13.25 -18.81 -3.20
C SER A 209 -13.60 -19.59 -4.48
N GLY A 210 -14.89 -19.73 -4.79
CA GLY A 210 -15.39 -20.63 -5.84
C GLY A 210 -15.46 -22.10 -5.42
N SER A 211 -15.13 -22.42 -4.15
CA SER A 211 -15.21 -23.78 -3.60
C SER A 211 -16.63 -24.20 -3.17
N ILE A 212 -17.56 -23.24 -3.06
CA ILE A 212 -18.96 -23.50 -2.73
C ILE A 212 -19.72 -23.79 -4.02
N ASP A 213 -20.26 -24.99 -4.13
CA ASP A 213 -20.88 -25.55 -5.34
C ASP A 213 -22.41 -25.52 -5.34
N SER A 214 -23.03 -25.22 -4.19
CA SER A 214 -24.49 -25.19 -4.02
C SER A 214 -24.92 -24.15 -2.98
N ILE A 215 -26.15 -23.67 -3.11
CA ILE A 215 -26.71 -22.70 -2.16
C ILE A 215 -26.94 -23.32 -0.78
N GLU A 216 -27.27 -24.61 -0.73
CA GLU A 216 -27.43 -25.37 0.51
C GLU A 216 -26.11 -25.47 1.29
N HIS A 217 -24.99 -25.70 0.58
CA HIS A 217 -23.67 -25.70 1.18
C HIS A 217 -23.31 -24.32 1.72
N LEU A 218 -23.59 -23.25 0.96
CA LEU A 218 -23.38 -21.88 1.45
C LEU A 218 -24.18 -21.62 2.74
N TYR A 219 -25.44 -22.06 2.79
CA TYR A 219 -26.30 -21.85 3.95
C TYR A 219 -25.84 -22.60 5.18
N ALA A 220 -25.35 -23.84 5.02
CA ALA A 220 -24.78 -24.59 6.12
C ALA A 220 -23.55 -23.88 6.72
N GLU A 221 -22.71 -23.30 5.87
CA GLU A 221 -21.52 -22.58 6.31
C GLU A 221 -21.82 -21.23 6.95
N ILE A 222 -22.77 -20.47 6.40
CA ILE A 222 -23.27 -19.25 7.05
C ILE A 222 -23.90 -19.58 8.41
N GLU A 223 -24.69 -20.65 8.48
CA GLU A 223 -25.31 -21.09 9.74
C GLU A 223 -24.26 -21.52 10.77
N ARG A 224 -23.18 -22.19 10.36
CA ARG A 224 -22.06 -22.52 11.23
C ARG A 224 -21.45 -21.27 11.87
N VAL A 225 -21.40 -20.17 11.13
CA VAL A 225 -20.87 -18.88 11.62
C VAL A 225 -21.86 -18.17 12.53
N LEU A 226 -23.15 -18.14 12.17
CA LEU A 226 -24.18 -17.32 12.84
C LEU A 226 -24.93 -18.04 13.97
N SER A 227 -24.96 -19.37 14.00
CA SER A 227 -25.75 -20.16 14.97
C SER A 227 -25.59 -19.77 16.43
N PRO A 228 -24.43 -19.30 16.95
CA PRO A 228 -24.33 -18.84 18.34
C PRO A 228 -25.19 -17.61 18.67
N PHE A 229 -25.67 -16.88 17.66
CA PHE A 229 -26.41 -15.61 17.80
C PHE A 229 -27.89 -15.72 17.42
N VAL A 230 -28.30 -16.88 16.90
CA VAL A 230 -29.65 -17.17 16.43
C VAL A 230 -30.52 -17.66 17.59
N ASP A 231 -31.67 -17.03 17.78
CA ASP A 231 -32.71 -17.55 18.67
C ASP A 231 -33.71 -18.35 17.85
N TYR A 232 -33.54 -19.68 17.82
CA TYR A 232 -34.41 -20.56 17.03
C TYR A 232 -35.86 -20.62 17.53
N SER A 233 -36.15 -20.14 18.74
CA SER A 233 -37.52 -20.09 19.28
C SER A 233 -38.25 -18.83 18.85
N GLU A 234 -37.52 -17.74 18.64
CA GLU A 234 -38.04 -16.43 18.24
C GLU A 234 -37.07 -15.74 17.27
N ARG A 235 -37.23 -16.06 15.98
CA ARG A 235 -36.36 -15.52 14.92
C ARG A 235 -36.60 -14.02 14.73
N ASP A 236 -35.57 -13.23 14.99
CA ASP A 236 -35.56 -11.79 14.76
C ASP A 236 -34.20 -11.40 14.19
N ASP A 237 -34.16 -11.12 12.89
CA ASP A 237 -32.93 -10.75 12.20
C ASP A 237 -32.24 -9.54 12.82
N VAL A 238 -33.00 -8.54 13.29
CA VAL A 238 -32.42 -7.32 13.86
C VAL A 238 -31.70 -7.64 15.16
N ALA A 239 -32.35 -8.43 16.03
CA ALA A 239 -31.76 -8.87 17.30
C ALA A 239 -30.59 -9.85 17.10
N GLU A 240 -30.69 -10.76 16.12
CA GLU A 240 -29.61 -11.69 15.75
C GLU A 240 -28.37 -10.96 15.22
N ILE A 241 -28.57 -9.95 14.36
CA ILE A 241 -27.49 -9.09 13.87
C ILE A 241 -26.81 -8.36 15.03
N GLU A 242 -27.58 -7.79 15.95
CA GLU A 242 -27.00 -7.06 17.09
C GLU A 242 -26.20 -7.98 18.03
N ARG A 243 -26.72 -9.18 18.34
CA ARG A 243 -25.97 -10.17 19.13
C ARG A 243 -24.67 -10.59 18.45
N CYS A 244 -24.71 -10.78 17.13
CA CYS A 244 -23.53 -11.11 16.33
C CYS A 244 -22.52 -9.94 16.30
N ALA A 245 -22.99 -8.70 16.14
CA ALA A 245 -22.15 -7.51 16.03
C ALA A 245 -21.47 -7.12 17.36
N THR A 246 -22.10 -7.42 18.48
CA THR A 246 -21.64 -7.02 19.82
C THR A 246 -20.83 -8.09 20.55
N GLN A 247 -20.56 -9.25 19.93
CA GLN A 247 -19.95 -10.41 20.60
C GLN A 247 -18.60 -10.15 21.31
N PHE A 248 -17.86 -9.12 20.90
CA PHE A 248 -16.56 -8.74 21.47
C PHE A 248 -16.58 -7.37 22.17
N LEU A 249 -17.73 -6.69 22.19
CA LEU A 249 -17.90 -5.36 22.78
C LEU A 249 -18.59 -5.48 24.13
N SER A 250 -18.13 -4.72 25.13
CA SER A 250 -18.86 -4.59 26.39
C SER A 250 -19.97 -3.56 26.26
N SER A 251 -21.04 -3.72 27.03
CA SER A 251 -22.16 -2.75 27.07
C SER A 251 -21.69 -1.34 27.45
N SER A 252 -20.70 -1.22 28.34
CA SER A 252 -20.10 0.07 28.72
C SER A 252 -19.46 0.80 27.55
N SER A 253 -18.72 0.09 26.68
CA SER A 253 -18.06 0.70 25.52
C SER A 253 -19.03 1.25 24.48
N LEU A 254 -20.25 0.71 24.43
CA LEU A 254 -21.31 1.18 23.53
C LEU A 254 -22.09 2.37 24.11
N GLU A 255 -22.28 2.40 25.43
CA GLU A 255 -22.99 3.49 26.12
C GLU A 255 -22.15 4.77 26.20
N ASP A 256 -20.82 4.66 26.31
CA ASP A 256 -19.91 5.82 26.41
C ASP A 256 -19.77 6.62 25.10
N GLY A 257 -20.41 6.17 24.00
CA GLY A 257 -20.42 6.90 22.74
C GLY A 257 -19.04 6.96 22.05
N ASP A 258 -18.15 6.04 22.38
CA ASP A 258 -16.80 6.01 21.85
C ASP A 258 -16.76 5.72 20.35
N VAL A 259 -16.05 6.57 19.61
CA VAL A 259 -15.96 6.51 18.14
C VAL A 259 -15.31 5.20 17.68
N ALA A 260 -14.31 4.69 18.42
CA ALA A 260 -13.66 3.44 18.05
C ALA A 260 -14.59 2.24 18.25
N ALA A 261 -15.31 2.18 19.38
CA ALA A 261 -16.29 1.13 19.64
C ALA A 261 -17.44 1.15 18.62
N GLN A 262 -17.92 2.35 18.25
CA GLN A 262 -18.93 2.54 17.20
C GLN A 262 -18.43 2.09 15.82
N ALA A 263 -17.18 2.38 15.47
CA ALA A 263 -16.59 1.93 14.21
C ALA A 263 -16.50 0.40 14.16
N VAL A 264 -16.03 -0.25 15.22
CA VAL A 264 -15.95 -1.72 15.31
C VAL A 264 -17.35 -2.34 15.24
N HIS A 265 -18.32 -1.79 15.98
CA HIS A 265 -19.71 -2.23 15.94
C HIS A 265 -20.28 -2.11 14.53
N GLY A 266 -20.07 -0.98 13.85
CA GLY A 266 -20.56 -0.74 12.50
C GLY A 266 -20.03 -1.76 11.48
N VAL A 267 -18.74 -2.09 11.54
CA VAL A 267 -18.13 -3.11 10.69
C VAL A 267 -18.67 -4.51 11.02
N ALA A 268 -18.74 -4.87 12.31
CA ALA A 268 -19.27 -6.16 12.75
C ALA A 268 -20.75 -6.32 12.36
N ARG A 269 -21.55 -5.27 12.53
CA ARG A 269 -22.96 -5.21 12.11
C ARG A 269 -23.10 -5.40 10.61
N ARG A 270 -22.26 -4.75 9.79
CA ARG A 270 -22.23 -4.93 8.34
C ARG A 270 -21.91 -6.38 7.95
N ILE A 271 -20.93 -7.02 8.60
CA ILE A 271 -20.62 -8.44 8.37
C ILE A 271 -21.84 -9.31 8.69
N CYS A 272 -22.39 -9.17 9.89
CA CYS A 272 -23.50 -9.98 10.37
C CYS A 272 -24.77 -9.79 9.52
N SER A 273 -25.10 -8.55 9.13
CA SER A 273 -26.26 -8.26 8.29
C SER A 273 -26.11 -8.88 6.89
N SER A 274 -24.94 -8.73 6.26
CA SER A 274 -24.70 -9.28 4.93
C SER A 274 -24.73 -10.81 4.91
N LEU A 275 -24.28 -11.48 5.97
CA LEU A 275 -24.41 -12.94 6.09
C LEU A 275 -25.88 -13.39 6.23
N ILE A 276 -26.69 -12.66 7.01
CA ILE A 276 -28.13 -12.94 7.10
C ILE A 276 -28.84 -12.67 5.77
N GLU A 277 -28.51 -11.57 5.09
CA GLU A 277 -29.04 -11.25 3.76
C GLU A 277 -28.69 -12.35 2.74
N ALA A 278 -27.43 -12.78 2.68
CA ALA A 278 -27.00 -13.85 1.78
C ALA A 278 -27.74 -15.17 2.05
N ARG A 279 -28.07 -15.49 3.31
CA ARG A 279 -28.85 -16.68 3.68
C ARG A 279 -30.30 -16.64 3.19
N LYS A 280 -30.85 -15.45 2.91
CA LYS A 280 -32.24 -15.27 2.48
C LYS A 280 -32.43 -15.30 0.96
N GLU A 281 -31.33 -15.34 0.22
CA GLU A 281 -31.37 -15.41 -1.22
C GLU A 281 -31.98 -16.72 -1.73
N LYS A 282 -32.15 -16.84 -3.04
CA LYS A 282 -32.63 -18.09 -3.67
C LYS A 282 -31.64 -18.67 -4.66
N GLY A 283 -30.72 -17.86 -5.16
CA GLY A 283 -29.67 -18.25 -6.09
C GLY A 283 -28.30 -18.16 -5.42
N LEU A 284 -27.44 -19.15 -5.70
CA LEU A 284 -26.06 -19.17 -5.21
C LEU A 284 -25.31 -17.90 -5.66
N ASP A 285 -25.44 -17.53 -6.95
CA ASP A 285 -24.76 -16.36 -7.49
C ASP A 285 -25.14 -15.06 -6.78
N SER A 286 -26.43 -14.86 -6.48
CA SER A 286 -26.92 -13.69 -5.75
C SER A 286 -26.41 -13.66 -4.30
N ALA A 287 -26.43 -14.81 -3.63
CA ALA A 287 -25.91 -14.94 -2.26
C ALA A 287 -24.40 -14.68 -2.18
N VAL A 288 -23.63 -15.28 -3.09
CA VAL A 288 -22.18 -15.10 -3.19
C VAL A 288 -21.86 -13.65 -3.55
N GLN A 289 -22.63 -12.99 -4.42
CA GLN A 289 -22.41 -11.58 -4.78
C GLN A 289 -22.54 -10.64 -3.57
N ILE A 290 -23.49 -10.90 -2.66
CA ILE A 290 -23.61 -10.13 -1.41
C ILE A 290 -22.33 -10.25 -0.58
N ILE A 291 -21.80 -11.47 -0.45
CA ILE A 291 -20.57 -11.73 0.31
C ILE A 291 -19.34 -11.16 -0.42
N GLN A 292 -19.28 -11.22 -1.75
CA GLN A 292 -18.23 -10.58 -2.54
C GLN A 292 -18.23 -9.07 -2.34
N ASN A 293 -19.40 -8.42 -2.34
CA ASN A 293 -19.50 -6.99 -2.05
C ASN A 293 -19.04 -6.66 -0.63
N LEU A 294 -19.35 -7.53 0.35
CA LEU A 294 -18.84 -7.40 1.71
C LEU A 294 -17.30 -7.54 1.75
N VAL A 295 -16.74 -8.54 1.08
CA VAL A 295 -15.28 -8.74 0.97
C VAL A 295 -14.63 -7.52 0.31
N LEU A 296 -15.21 -6.97 -0.76
CA LEU A 296 -14.72 -5.74 -1.39
C LEU A 296 -14.79 -4.53 -0.47
N TYR A 297 -15.85 -4.41 0.34
CA TYR A 297 -15.99 -3.32 1.31
C TYR A 297 -14.99 -3.42 2.46
N LEU A 298 -14.76 -4.63 2.97
CA LEU A 298 -13.84 -4.87 4.08
C LEU A 298 -12.37 -4.77 3.65
N ASP A 299 -12.06 -5.18 2.42
CA ASP A 299 -10.74 -5.18 1.79
C ASP A 299 -9.60 -5.57 2.75
N TRP A 300 -9.81 -6.65 3.51
CA TRP A 300 -8.88 -7.03 4.56
C TRP A 300 -7.52 -7.45 4.00
N ALA A 301 -6.45 -6.85 4.53
CA ALA A 301 -5.07 -7.18 4.17
C ALA A 301 -4.74 -8.67 4.32
N THR A 302 -5.40 -9.39 5.24
CA THR A 302 -5.22 -10.84 5.43
C THR A 302 -5.60 -11.69 4.20
N TRP A 303 -6.38 -11.14 3.26
CA TRP A 303 -6.68 -11.78 1.97
C TRP A 303 -5.61 -11.53 0.90
N LYS A 304 -4.65 -10.65 1.18
CA LYS A 304 -3.58 -10.23 0.26
C LYS A 304 -2.24 -10.85 0.63
N GLU A 305 -2.25 -11.99 1.31
CA GLU A 305 -1.05 -12.70 1.79
C GLU A 305 -0.81 -14.01 1.04
N CYS A 306 0.45 -14.32 0.76
CA CYS A 306 0.84 -15.62 0.23
C CYS A 306 1.03 -16.63 1.36
N ARG A 307 0.58 -17.87 1.15
CA ARG A 307 0.73 -18.96 2.13
C ARG A 307 2.09 -19.65 2.02
N GLY A 308 3.13 -18.97 2.51
CA GLY A 308 4.47 -19.52 2.67
C GLY A 308 5.25 -19.68 1.36
N CYS A 309 6.15 -18.73 1.09
CA CYS A 309 7.01 -18.79 -0.10
C CYS A 309 8.29 -19.59 0.18
N ALA A 310 8.87 -20.19 -0.88
CA ALA A 310 10.17 -20.84 -0.77
C ALA A 310 11.27 -19.84 -0.38
N ALA A 311 12.41 -20.35 0.10
CA ALA A 311 13.51 -19.50 0.56
C ALA A 311 14.06 -18.57 -0.53
N ASN A 312 13.93 -18.93 -1.82
CA ASN A 312 14.33 -18.08 -2.94
C ASN A 312 13.19 -17.19 -3.48
N GLU A 313 11.98 -17.31 -2.95
CA GLU A 313 10.79 -16.61 -3.41
C GLU A 313 10.40 -15.48 -2.46
N ILE A 314 9.56 -14.57 -2.96
CA ILE A 314 8.92 -13.51 -2.19
C ILE A 314 7.42 -13.54 -2.49
N CYS A 315 6.59 -13.12 -1.52
CA CYS A 315 5.19 -12.88 -1.80
C CYS A 315 5.06 -11.61 -2.61
N VAL A 316 4.58 -11.72 -3.85
CA VAL A 316 4.48 -10.59 -4.77
C VAL A 316 3.13 -9.92 -4.61
N VAL A 317 3.20 -8.67 -4.18
CA VAL A 317 2.13 -7.67 -4.21
C VAL A 317 2.66 -6.42 -4.95
N PRO A 318 1.81 -5.50 -5.40
CA PRO A 318 2.28 -4.26 -6.00
C PRO A 318 3.16 -3.45 -5.04
N ILE A 319 4.38 -3.12 -5.48
CA ILE A 319 5.33 -2.27 -4.77
C ILE A 319 5.79 -1.20 -5.75
N TRP A 320 5.54 0.09 -5.49
CA TRP A 320 5.84 1.18 -6.42
C TRP A 320 7.30 1.06 -6.89
N PRO A 321 7.61 1.10 -8.20
CA PRO A 321 6.70 1.32 -9.35
C PRO A 321 6.18 0.02 -9.96
N MET A 322 6.54 -1.11 -9.38
CA MET A 322 6.38 -2.43 -9.93
C MET A 322 5.08 -3.09 -9.45
N GLY A 323 4.67 -4.09 -10.22
CA GLY A 323 3.53 -4.93 -9.91
C GLY A 323 2.27 -4.56 -10.68
N SER A 324 1.48 -5.59 -10.94
CA SER A 324 0.33 -5.55 -11.81
C SER A 324 -0.99 -5.57 -11.03
N ILE A 325 -2.09 -5.27 -11.72
CA ILE A 325 -3.44 -5.49 -11.18
C ILE A 325 -3.64 -6.97 -10.79
N GLN A 326 -3.01 -7.89 -11.52
CA GLN A 326 -3.04 -9.31 -11.18
C GLN A 326 -2.30 -9.61 -9.87
N ASP A 327 -1.14 -9.01 -9.64
CA ASP A 327 -0.42 -9.12 -8.37
C ASP A 327 -1.25 -8.56 -7.19
N TYR A 328 -2.07 -7.54 -7.42
CA TYR A 328 -2.99 -7.01 -6.40
C TYR A 328 -4.15 -7.96 -6.10
N ASN A 329 -4.74 -8.54 -7.13
CA ASN A 329 -5.93 -9.38 -7.01
C ASN A 329 -5.60 -10.78 -6.50
N ASN A 330 -4.46 -11.32 -6.92
CA ASN A 330 -4.04 -12.67 -6.61
C ASN A 330 -2.52 -12.72 -6.31
N PRO A 331 -2.11 -12.33 -5.09
CA PRO A 331 -0.72 -12.39 -4.68
C PRO A 331 -0.15 -13.80 -4.77
N GLN A 332 1.05 -13.94 -5.34
CA GLN A 332 1.71 -15.24 -5.51
C GLN A 332 3.18 -15.19 -5.09
N CYS A 333 3.69 -16.35 -4.67
CA CYS A 333 5.12 -16.52 -4.46
C CYS A 333 5.83 -16.56 -5.83
N LYS A 334 6.76 -15.64 -6.06
CA LYS A 334 7.57 -15.58 -7.29
C LYS A 334 9.06 -15.47 -6.94
N ASP A 335 9.94 -15.85 -7.87
CA ASP A 335 11.40 -15.76 -7.64
C ASP A 335 11.81 -14.30 -7.43
N ALA A 336 12.55 -14.05 -6.35
CA ALA A 336 12.95 -12.69 -5.97
C ALA A 336 13.83 -11.98 -7.02
N SER A 337 14.44 -12.74 -7.94
CA SER A 337 15.35 -12.21 -8.96
C SER A 337 14.62 -11.60 -10.15
N ASN A 338 13.36 -12.01 -10.38
CA ASN A 338 12.48 -11.44 -11.40
C ASN A 338 11.01 -11.57 -10.99
N PRO A 339 10.56 -10.84 -9.96
CA PRO A 339 9.26 -11.07 -9.35
C PRO A 339 8.08 -10.42 -10.09
N TYR A 340 8.32 -9.44 -10.96
CA TYR A 340 7.29 -8.68 -11.65
C TYR A 340 7.33 -8.89 -13.15
N ASP A 341 6.16 -9.06 -13.77
CA ASP A 341 6.03 -9.16 -15.23
C ASP A 341 5.66 -7.78 -15.78
N GLU A 342 6.59 -7.16 -16.52
CA GLU A 342 6.41 -5.83 -17.13
C GLU A 342 5.39 -5.82 -18.29
N SER A 343 4.97 -7.00 -18.78
CA SER A 343 3.94 -7.11 -19.82
C SER A 343 2.52 -7.05 -19.29
N GLU A 344 2.32 -7.26 -17.99
CA GLU A 344 1.03 -7.16 -17.33
C GLU A 344 0.62 -5.70 -17.10
N GLU A 345 -0.69 -5.46 -17.00
CA GLU A 345 -1.22 -4.12 -16.72
C GLU A 345 -0.75 -3.64 -15.34
N SER A 346 0.02 -2.55 -15.34
CA SER A 346 0.56 -1.93 -14.13
C SER A 346 -0.53 -1.57 -13.12
N TYR A 347 -0.39 -2.05 -11.88
CA TYR A 347 -1.25 -1.63 -10.78
C TYR A 347 -1.12 -0.15 -10.52
N TRP A 348 0.01 0.50 -10.83
CA TRP A 348 0.24 1.92 -10.57
C TRP A 348 -0.27 2.84 -11.68
N GLY A 349 -0.65 2.28 -12.84
CA GLY A 349 -0.98 3.04 -14.05
C GLY A 349 0.24 3.22 -14.96
N GLY A 350 0.07 3.94 -16.07
CA GLY A 350 1.15 4.22 -17.02
C GLY A 350 2.07 5.34 -16.54
N MET A 351 3.39 5.12 -16.61
CA MET A 351 4.35 6.24 -16.62
C MET A 351 4.26 6.93 -17.98
N HIS A 352 3.44 7.96 -18.08
CA HIS A 352 3.54 8.87 -19.21
C HIS A 352 4.76 9.76 -19.00
N SER A 353 5.82 9.44 -19.74
CA SER A 353 7.07 10.21 -19.84
C SER A 353 6.85 11.63 -20.31
#